data_AF-A0A2K4ZET1-F1
#
_entry.id   AF-A0A2K4ZET1-F1
#
_cell.length_a   1.000
_cell.length_b   1.000
_cell.length_c   1.000
_cell.angle_alpha   90.00
_cell.angle_beta   90.00
_cell.angle_gamma   90.00
#
_symmetry.space_group_name_H-M   'P 1'
#
loop_
_entity.id
_entity.type
_entity.pdbx_description
1 polymer ?
#
loop_
_entity_poly.entity_id
_entity_poly.type
_entity_poly.pdbx_seq_one_letter_code
_entity_poly.pdbx_strand_id
1 'polypeptide(L)'
;MKKKNIAYFLSEKKSCLGGADQTLFMQALLMRSFHNVTVVLPCGLNGESNSKFIQKCKSHKMRYKIMPYCTAYNLYAINLVGCGGNASEVECFVLEEKIDILHSVQINPAVEYVSRKLGIPHVMNIYSLEEWDWLVPCQNIFPQYISCDSDFFLQKWKKYLGCKGKCVRVFGDMKVCRKPVRERKSIVIGTAGIVCRYKNQLEVIKAVEHEIDKGADLQLMVAGENNSPYGEECRNYIVEHGLQDRIHMLGFLDDMTSFLGKIDVLVCGSRRESFPASIVEAMSLNIPIISTPVAGVPEILKDGVNAYLAEDFAASALGEAIRRFYHDYENAKLWDILDKEKRTYEKFFSGESVKAQLEDLYADAADSFEIKGDLDDWNVLEEQVTQMAENVTEAGLDQEEQENIFSRLLYLRQIRKCIIAKKCYIWGAGKWGRITKKLIQYFLAEIQIIAFVDNNREGIVEGIPVIRKEEMDIRRDTAVFLGFVQGHEEAVNYLYGRGMEVLKNIFIMA
;
A
#
# COMPACT_ATOMS: atom_id res chain seq x y z
N MET A 1 -11.00 22.24 24.17
CA MET A 1 -11.00 22.58 22.73
C MET A 1 -12.41 22.54 22.18
N LYS A 2 -12.75 23.43 21.24
CA LYS A 2 -14.01 23.37 20.47
C LYS A 2 -14.00 22.07 19.64
N LYS A 3 -15.13 21.35 19.59
CA LYS A 3 -15.25 20.17 18.72
C LYS A 3 -15.13 20.62 17.26
N LYS A 4 -14.26 19.95 16.49
CA LYS A 4 -14.15 20.11 15.04
C LYS A 4 -15.07 19.12 14.32
N ASN A 5 -15.54 19.49 13.14
CA ASN A 5 -16.17 18.60 12.17
C ASN A 5 -15.08 18.04 11.26
N ILE A 6 -14.82 16.74 11.29
CA ILE A 6 -13.75 16.09 10.53
C ILE A 6 -14.35 15.03 9.59
N ALA A 7 -14.01 15.14 8.30
CA ALA A 7 -14.41 14.17 7.29
C ALA A 7 -13.25 13.23 6.94
N TYR A 8 -13.46 11.91 7.08
CA TYR A 8 -12.47 10.88 6.80
C TYR A 8 -12.77 10.17 5.48
N PHE A 9 -11.99 10.41 4.42
CA PHE A 9 -12.21 9.87 3.07
C PHE A 9 -11.43 8.57 2.85
N LEU A 10 -12.14 7.44 2.74
CA LEU A 10 -11.55 6.13 2.45
C LEU A 10 -11.27 5.95 0.94
N SER A 11 -10.54 4.90 0.55
CA SER A 11 -10.09 4.70 -0.85
C SER A 11 -10.76 3.52 -1.57
N GLU A 12 -11.10 2.44 -0.87
CA GLU A 12 -11.51 1.16 -1.45
C GLU A 12 -13.00 1.12 -1.81
N LYS A 13 -13.30 0.78 -3.06
CA LYS A 13 -14.66 0.58 -3.57
C LYS A 13 -15.09 -0.88 -3.50
N LYS A 14 -14.14 -1.82 -3.57
CA LYS A 14 -14.40 -3.26 -3.60
C LYS A 14 -14.73 -3.80 -2.21
N SER A 15 -15.37 -4.97 -2.14
CA SER A 15 -15.71 -5.63 -0.88
C SER A 15 -14.49 -6.29 -0.19
N CYS A 16 -13.44 -5.52 0.09
CA CYS A 16 -12.25 -5.94 0.84
C CYS A 16 -11.91 -4.94 1.94
N LEU A 17 -11.13 -5.39 2.93
CA LEU A 17 -10.62 -4.54 4.01
C LEU A 17 -9.14 -4.24 3.73
N GLY A 18 -8.87 -3.13 3.04
CA GLY A 18 -7.51 -2.65 2.82
C GLY A 18 -6.88 -2.12 4.11
N GLY A 19 -5.58 -2.34 4.31
CA GLY A 19 -4.87 -1.89 5.53
C GLY A 19 -4.85 -0.36 5.70
N ALA A 20 -4.76 0.37 4.59
CA ALA A 20 -4.80 1.84 4.57
C ALA A 20 -6.16 2.38 5.06
N ASP A 21 -7.25 1.94 4.45
CA ASP A 21 -8.61 2.31 4.86
C ASP A 21 -8.93 1.87 6.27
N GLN A 22 -8.46 0.67 6.66
CA GLN A 22 -8.63 0.18 8.02
C GLN A 22 -7.93 1.12 9.02
N THR A 23 -6.71 1.55 8.73
CA THR A 23 -5.98 2.50 9.58
C THR A 23 -6.72 3.83 9.69
N LEU A 24 -7.18 4.39 8.57
CA LEU A 24 -7.90 5.66 8.57
C LEU A 24 -9.26 5.54 9.31
N PHE A 25 -9.99 4.45 9.11
CA PHE A 25 -11.23 4.16 9.84
C PHE A 25 -10.98 4.06 11.35
N MET A 26 -9.88 3.43 11.75
CA MET A 26 -9.49 3.31 13.15
C MET A 26 -9.17 4.67 13.79
N GLN A 27 -8.50 5.56 13.05
CA GLN A 27 -8.28 6.95 13.48
C GLN A 27 -9.61 7.69 13.63
N ALA A 28 -10.53 7.56 12.68
CA ALA A 28 -11.88 8.13 12.76
C ALA A 28 -12.64 7.63 14.01
N LEU A 29 -12.52 6.33 14.32
CA LEU A 29 -13.15 5.72 15.49
C LEU A 29 -12.62 6.29 16.80
N LEU A 30 -11.31 6.53 16.91
CA LEU A 30 -10.72 7.19 18.08
C LEU A 30 -11.25 8.62 18.24
N MET A 31 -11.23 9.40 17.15
CA MET A 31 -11.53 10.83 17.18
C MET A 31 -13.01 11.16 17.39
N ARG A 32 -13.93 10.23 17.12
CA ARG A 32 -15.38 10.44 17.35
C ARG A 32 -15.74 10.79 18.80
N SER A 33 -14.87 10.44 19.75
CA SER A 33 -15.08 10.73 21.16
C SER A 33 -14.83 12.21 21.52
N PHE A 34 -14.12 12.94 20.66
CA PHE A 34 -13.73 14.36 20.85
C PHE A 34 -14.25 15.30 19.77
N HIS A 35 -14.51 14.78 18.58
CA HIS A 35 -14.88 15.53 17.40
C HIS A 35 -16.15 14.97 16.75
N ASN A 36 -16.78 15.79 15.92
CA ASN A 36 -17.88 15.36 15.07
C ASN A 36 -17.26 14.71 13.83
N VAL A 37 -17.31 13.39 13.78
CA VAL A 37 -16.64 12.62 12.72
C VAL A 37 -17.66 12.09 11.72
N THR A 38 -17.36 12.27 10.43
CA THR A 38 -18.08 11.65 9.32
C THR A 38 -17.11 10.83 8.47
N VAL A 39 -17.39 9.54 8.29
CA VAL A 39 -16.63 8.68 7.37
C VAL A 39 -17.22 8.82 5.96
N VAL A 40 -16.41 9.11 4.97
CA VAL A 40 -16.82 9.25 3.58
C VAL A 40 -16.33 8.03 2.82
N LEU A 41 -17.25 7.29 2.19
CA LEU A 41 -16.99 6.07 1.44
C LEU A 41 -17.09 6.36 -0.06
N PRO A 42 -16.11 5.95 -0.87
CA PRO A 42 -16.17 6.15 -2.31
C PRO A 42 -17.17 5.17 -2.94
N CYS A 43 -17.90 5.63 -3.96
CA CYS A 43 -18.71 4.75 -4.79
C CYS A 43 -18.28 4.70 -6.26
N GLY A 44 -18.68 3.63 -6.95
CA GLY A 44 -18.68 3.55 -8.41
C GLY A 44 -19.84 4.33 -9.01
N LEU A 45 -19.90 4.36 -10.35
CA LEU A 45 -20.95 5.07 -11.09
C LEU A 45 -22.37 4.55 -10.81
N ASN A 46 -22.48 3.27 -10.45
CA ASN A 46 -23.75 2.66 -10.06
C ASN A 46 -24.12 2.91 -8.59
N GLY A 47 -23.36 3.75 -7.88
CA GLY A 47 -23.54 4.03 -6.44
C GLY A 47 -23.07 2.90 -5.52
N GLU A 48 -22.52 1.82 -6.07
CA GLU A 48 -21.95 0.71 -5.28
C GLU A 48 -20.72 1.17 -4.51
N SER A 49 -20.68 0.85 -3.21
CA SER A 49 -19.62 1.21 -2.27
C SER A 49 -19.24 -0.03 -1.46
N ASN A 50 -18.08 0.02 -0.80
CA ASN A 50 -17.57 -1.09 0.01
C ASN A 50 -18.54 -1.47 1.14
N SER A 51 -19.20 -2.63 0.98
CA SER A 51 -20.21 -3.13 1.91
C SER A 51 -19.63 -3.50 3.29
N LYS A 52 -18.36 -3.93 3.37
CA LYS A 52 -17.68 -4.23 4.63
C LYS A 52 -17.48 -2.96 5.47
N PHE A 53 -17.10 -1.83 4.87
CA PHE A 53 -16.99 -0.57 5.59
C PHE A 53 -18.35 0.03 5.97
N ILE A 54 -19.38 -0.14 5.14
CA ILE A 54 -20.76 0.22 5.51
C ILE A 54 -21.19 -0.56 6.75
N GLN A 55 -20.94 -1.88 6.80
CA GLN A 55 -21.25 -2.71 7.95
C GLN A 55 -20.45 -2.28 9.19
N LYS A 56 -19.17 -1.94 9.05
CA LYS A 56 -18.34 -1.41 10.15
C LYS A 56 -18.86 -0.07 10.67
N CYS A 57 -19.28 0.84 9.79
CA CYS A 57 -19.89 2.10 10.21
C CYS A 57 -21.16 1.84 11.01
N LYS A 58 -22.03 0.94 10.54
CA LYS A 58 -23.27 0.55 11.24
C LYS A 58 -22.99 -0.10 12.60
N SER A 59 -22.06 -1.06 12.68
CA SER A 59 -21.75 -1.77 13.94
C SER A 59 -21.17 -0.83 15.00
N HIS A 60 -20.38 0.15 14.59
CA HIS A 60 -19.81 1.14 15.49
C HIS A 60 -20.71 2.37 15.69
N LYS A 61 -21.86 2.49 15.02
CA LYS A 61 -22.70 3.70 15.01
C LYS A 61 -21.94 4.96 14.55
N MET A 62 -21.06 4.81 13.56
CA MET A 62 -20.35 5.92 12.92
C MET A 62 -21.26 6.61 11.91
N ARG A 63 -21.23 7.94 11.88
CA ARG A 63 -21.84 8.70 10.78
C ARG A 63 -21.02 8.45 9.51
N TYR A 64 -21.70 8.17 8.40
CA TYR A 64 -21.03 7.99 7.13
C TYR A 64 -21.85 8.56 5.96
N LYS A 65 -21.15 8.91 4.88
CA LYS A 65 -21.69 9.39 3.61
C LYS A 65 -21.06 8.57 2.48
N ILE A 66 -21.85 8.23 1.46
CA ILE A 66 -21.38 7.59 0.24
C ILE A 66 -21.43 8.66 -0.86
N MET A 67 -20.34 8.82 -1.62
CA MET A 67 -20.26 9.78 -2.73
C MET A 67 -19.18 9.36 -3.74
N PRO A 68 -19.26 9.81 -5.01
CA PRO A 68 -18.29 9.50 -6.03
C PRO A 68 -17.02 10.34 -5.86
N TYR A 69 -15.88 9.66 -5.80
CA TYR A 69 -14.56 10.23 -5.98
C TYR A 69 -13.57 9.12 -6.33
N CYS A 70 -12.37 9.49 -6.74
CA CYS A 70 -11.31 8.57 -7.14
C CYS A 70 -10.08 8.78 -6.27
N THR A 71 -9.38 7.69 -6.01
CA THR A 71 -8.10 7.67 -5.30
C THR A 71 -7.09 6.87 -6.11
N ALA A 72 -5.80 7.09 -5.84
CA ALA A 72 -4.71 6.34 -6.43
C ALA A 72 -3.71 5.91 -5.36
N TYR A 73 -3.20 4.68 -5.48
CA TYR A 73 -2.22 4.12 -4.54
C TYR A 73 -0.76 4.28 -5.01
N ASN A 74 -0.56 4.76 -6.24
CA ASN A 74 0.74 5.05 -6.83
C ASN A 74 0.63 6.27 -7.76
N LEU A 75 1.77 6.76 -8.22
CA LEU A 75 1.83 8.01 -8.98
C LEU A 75 1.37 7.84 -10.43
N TYR A 76 1.52 6.65 -11.01
CA TYR A 76 1.14 6.42 -12.39
C TYR A 76 -0.36 6.20 -12.58
N ALA A 77 -1.12 5.94 -11.50
CA ALA A 77 -2.56 5.66 -11.53
C ALA A 77 -3.45 6.84 -11.12
N ILE A 78 -2.89 8.04 -11.00
CA ILE A 78 -3.66 9.24 -10.68
C ILE A 78 -4.55 9.61 -11.87
N ASN A 79 -5.87 9.46 -11.70
CA ASN A 79 -6.84 9.95 -12.66
C ASN A 79 -7.25 11.39 -12.34
N LEU A 80 -6.83 12.34 -13.19
CA LEU A 80 -7.19 13.74 -13.08
C LEU A 80 -8.33 14.15 -14.03
N VAL A 81 -8.75 13.26 -14.95
CA VAL A 81 -9.82 13.56 -15.93
C VAL A 81 -11.13 13.79 -15.17
N GLY A 82 -11.71 14.98 -15.33
CA GLY A 82 -12.96 15.35 -14.66
C GLY A 82 -12.87 15.42 -13.13
N CYS A 83 -11.67 15.58 -12.58
CA CYS A 83 -11.44 15.70 -11.14
C CYS A 83 -12.18 16.90 -10.54
N GLY A 84 -12.12 18.07 -11.18
CA GLY A 84 -12.84 19.28 -10.76
C GLY A 84 -14.36 19.10 -10.85
N GLY A 85 -14.85 18.36 -11.85
CA GLY A 85 -16.26 17.98 -11.95
C GLY A 85 -16.72 17.13 -10.76
N ASN A 86 -15.98 16.06 -10.46
CA ASN A 86 -16.23 15.17 -9.32
C ASN A 86 -16.04 15.89 -7.95
N ALA A 87 -15.21 16.92 -7.89
CA ALA A 87 -15.00 17.71 -6.67
C ALA A 87 -16.26 18.50 -6.25
N SER A 88 -17.21 18.73 -7.14
CA SER A 88 -18.44 19.48 -6.83
C SER A 88 -19.29 18.80 -5.75
N GLU A 89 -19.41 17.47 -5.77
CA GLU A 89 -20.15 16.74 -4.74
C GLU A 89 -19.44 16.78 -3.37
N VAL A 90 -18.10 16.70 -3.40
CA VAL A 90 -17.27 16.83 -2.20
C VAL A 90 -17.40 18.24 -1.62
N GLU A 91 -17.38 19.28 -2.46
CA GLU A 91 -17.56 20.68 -2.06
C GLU A 91 -18.91 20.92 -1.41
N CYS A 92 -20.01 20.49 -2.04
CA CYS A 92 -21.36 20.61 -1.48
C CYS A 92 -21.44 19.96 -0.09
N PHE A 93 -20.94 18.72 0.04
CA PHE A 93 -20.89 18.01 1.31
C PHE A 93 -20.09 18.77 2.38
N VAL A 94 -18.91 19.27 2.01
CA VAL A 94 -18.02 20.00 2.93
C VAL A 94 -18.69 21.27 3.47
N LEU A 95 -19.39 22.01 2.62
CA LEU A 95 -20.12 23.21 3.00
C LEU A 95 -21.36 22.89 3.86
N GLU A 96 -22.15 21.88 3.47
CA GLU A 96 -23.37 21.46 4.18
C GLU A 96 -23.06 20.96 5.61
N GLU A 97 -22.06 20.08 5.75
CA GLU A 97 -21.65 19.52 7.04
C GLU A 97 -20.72 20.45 7.83
N LYS A 98 -20.34 21.60 7.24
CA LYS A 98 -19.44 22.61 7.84
C LYS A 98 -18.13 21.98 8.31
N ILE A 99 -17.47 21.23 7.42
CA ILE A 99 -16.25 20.49 7.75
C ILE A 99 -15.11 21.49 8.06
N ASP A 100 -14.41 21.26 9.18
CA ASP A 100 -13.26 22.05 9.62
C ASP A 100 -11.93 21.45 9.16
N ILE A 101 -11.86 20.12 8.99
CA ILE A 101 -10.66 19.39 8.55
C ILE A 101 -11.05 18.24 7.62
N LEU A 102 -10.33 18.12 6.52
CA LEU A 102 -10.39 16.98 5.60
C LEU A 102 -9.27 16.00 5.97
N HIS A 103 -9.57 14.72 6.13
CA HIS A 103 -8.58 13.67 6.34
C HIS A 103 -8.79 12.55 5.34
N SER A 104 -7.92 12.40 4.35
CA SER A 104 -8.04 11.34 3.34
C SER A 104 -6.95 10.28 3.48
N VAL A 105 -7.12 9.18 2.74
CA VAL A 105 -6.14 8.10 2.62
C VAL A 105 -5.82 7.87 1.14
N GLN A 106 -4.59 7.41 0.87
CA GLN A 106 -4.07 7.30 -0.49
C GLN A 106 -4.03 8.67 -1.18
N ILE A 107 -3.69 8.72 -2.46
CA ILE A 107 -3.65 9.97 -3.22
C ILE A 107 -5.09 10.34 -3.60
N ASN A 108 -5.60 11.47 -3.12
CA ASN A 108 -6.97 11.91 -3.34
C ASN A 108 -7.03 13.36 -3.88
N PRO A 109 -6.87 13.55 -5.21
CA PRO A 109 -6.81 14.89 -5.82
C PRO A 109 -8.11 15.68 -5.68
N ALA A 110 -9.28 15.02 -5.69
CA ALA A 110 -10.57 15.71 -5.58
C ALA A 110 -10.74 16.37 -4.21
N VAL A 111 -10.36 15.67 -3.13
CA VAL A 111 -10.40 16.24 -1.76
C VAL A 111 -9.38 17.37 -1.61
N GLU A 112 -8.20 17.23 -2.21
CA GLU A 112 -7.20 18.30 -2.21
C GLU A 112 -7.65 19.53 -3.00
N TYR A 113 -8.32 19.35 -4.15
CA TYR A 113 -8.89 20.44 -4.92
C TYR A 113 -9.88 21.26 -4.08
N VAL A 114 -10.81 20.56 -3.38
CA VAL A 114 -11.79 21.21 -2.50
C VAL A 114 -11.12 21.89 -1.30
N SER A 115 -10.09 21.27 -0.72
CA SER A 115 -9.28 21.86 0.35
C SER A 115 -8.75 23.23 -0.03
N ARG A 116 -8.11 23.34 -1.20
CA ARG A 116 -7.55 24.60 -1.72
C ARG A 116 -8.64 25.61 -2.05
N LYS A 117 -9.70 25.17 -2.72
CA LYS A 117 -10.84 26.01 -3.11
C LYS A 117 -11.53 26.67 -1.93
N LEU A 118 -11.73 25.92 -0.84
CA LEU A 118 -12.46 26.39 0.34
C LEU A 118 -11.55 26.91 1.46
N GLY A 119 -10.22 26.76 1.32
CA GLY A 119 -9.27 27.12 2.37
C GLY A 119 -9.42 26.28 3.64
N ILE A 120 -9.70 24.98 3.48
CA ILE A 120 -9.89 24.04 4.60
C ILE A 120 -8.66 23.14 4.70
N PRO A 121 -8.04 22.97 5.88
CA PRO A 121 -6.91 22.07 6.06
C PRO A 121 -7.20 20.63 5.62
N HIS A 122 -6.30 20.08 4.81
CA HIS A 122 -6.33 18.69 4.37
C HIS A 122 -5.10 17.94 4.85
N VAL A 123 -5.34 16.84 5.56
CA VAL A 123 -4.33 15.85 5.95
C VAL A 123 -4.55 14.59 5.14
N MET A 124 -3.49 14.03 4.57
CA MET A 124 -3.59 12.79 3.81
C MET A 124 -2.66 11.72 4.37
N ASN A 125 -3.22 10.57 4.72
CA ASN A 125 -2.45 9.39 5.04
C ASN A 125 -1.87 8.81 3.75
N ILE A 126 -0.55 8.92 3.59
CA ILE A 126 0.18 8.37 2.44
C ILE A 126 1.15 7.31 2.93
N TYR A 127 1.23 6.20 2.18
CA TYR A 127 2.02 5.03 2.56
C TYR A 127 3.23 4.84 1.65
N SER A 128 3.86 3.68 1.75
CA SER A 128 5.02 3.32 0.96
C SER A 128 4.71 3.25 -0.54
N LEU A 129 5.64 3.76 -1.34
CA LEU A 129 5.67 3.60 -2.79
C LEU A 129 6.74 2.60 -3.21
N GLU A 130 6.74 2.22 -4.49
CA GLU A 130 7.84 1.48 -5.09
C GLU A 130 9.04 2.42 -5.30
N GLU A 131 10.27 1.89 -5.33
CA GLU A 131 11.46 2.74 -5.37
C GLU A 131 11.52 3.62 -6.64
N TRP A 132 10.91 3.18 -7.75
CA TRP A 132 10.85 3.96 -8.98
C TRP A 132 9.78 5.05 -8.98
N ASP A 133 8.73 4.95 -8.16
CA ASP A 133 7.71 6.01 -8.11
C ASP A 133 8.35 7.35 -7.72
N TRP A 134 9.35 7.34 -6.83
CA TRP A 134 10.08 8.54 -6.41
C TRP A 134 10.82 9.26 -7.56
N LEU A 135 10.97 8.63 -8.73
CA LEU A 135 11.57 9.25 -9.92
C LEU A 135 10.56 10.06 -10.74
N VAL A 136 9.25 9.80 -10.58
CA VAL A 136 8.21 10.46 -11.36
C VAL A 136 8.18 11.95 -11.01
N PRO A 137 8.12 12.89 -11.97
CA PRO A 137 8.05 14.31 -11.65
C PRO A 137 6.76 14.68 -10.90
N CYS A 138 6.84 15.16 -9.66
CA CYS A 138 5.66 15.54 -8.89
C CYS A 138 4.91 16.72 -9.52
N GLN A 139 3.58 16.67 -9.57
CA GLN A 139 2.74 17.84 -9.86
C GLN A 139 2.25 18.45 -8.55
N ASN A 140 1.87 19.73 -8.55
CA ASN A 140 1.31 20.38 -7.36
C ASN A 140 -0.18 20.02 -7.17
N ILE A 141 -0.46 18.71 -7.04
CA ILE A 141 -1.80 18.15 -6.83
C ILE A 141 -1.95 17.36 -5.52
N PHE A 142 -0.91 17.43 -4.68
CA PHE A 142 -0.83 16.76 -3.39
C PHE A 142 -1.13 17.73 -2.26
N PRO A 143 -1.57 17.23 -1.09
CA PRO A 143 -1.75 18.04 0.09
C PRO A 143 -0.43 18.56 0.61
N GLN A 144 -0.54 19.72 1.24
CA GLN A 144 0.58 20.39 1.89
C GLN A 144 0.87 19.84 3.28
N TYR A 145 -0.02 18.98 3.79
CA TYR A 145 0.12 18.33 5.06
C TYR A 145 -0.18 16.83 4.94
N ILE A 146 0.80 15.99 5.29
CA ILE A 146 0.68 14.54 5.17
C ILE A 146 0.81 13.85 6.52
N SER A 147 0.37 12.61 6.56
CA SER A 147 0.56 11.69 7.67
C SER A 147 1.07 10.37 7.13
N CYS A 148 2.06 9.80 7.81
CA CYS A 148 2.56 8.45 7.57
C CYS A 148 2.59 7.70 8.91
N ASP A 149 2.62 6.37 8.88
CA ASP A 149 2.77 5.54 10.08
C ASP A 149 4.24 5.19 10.41
N SER A 150 5.19 5.71 9.61
CA SER A 150 6.62 5.71 9.89
C SER A 150 7.27 7.07 9.65
N ASP A 151 8.30 7.38 10.45
CA ASP A 151 9.11 8.58 10.24
C ASP A 151 9.94 8.46 8.96
N PHE A 152 10.38 7.25 8.58
CA PHE A 152 11.11 6.97 7.36
C PHE A 152 10.34 7.41 6.11
N PHE A 153 9.09 6.96 5.95
CA PHE A 153 8.29 7.37 4.80
C PHE A 153 7.81 8.81 4.92
N LEU A 154 7.55 9.32 6.13
CA LEU A 154 7.25 10.74 6.34
C LEU A 154 8.38 11.62 5.77
N GLN A 155 9.64 11.33 6.09
CA GLN A 155 10.77 12.12 5.58
C GLN A 155 10.95 11.96 4.07
N LYS A 156 10.79 10.75 3.52
CA LYS A 156 10.81 10.53 2.06
C LYS A 156 9.76 11.38 1.35
N TRP A 157 8.52 11.35 1.82
CA TRP A 157 7.42 12.12 1.24
C TRP A 157 7.59 13.63 1.41
N LYS A 158 8.00 14.12 2.59
CA LYS A 158 8.28 15.55 2.80
C LYS A 158 9.36 16.07 1.86
N LYS A 159 10.43 15.28 1.64
CA LYS A 159 11.48 15.62 0.68
C LYS A 159 10.95 15.63 -0.76
N TYR A 160 10.13 14.65 -1.13
CA TYR A 160 9.59 14.51 -2.47
C TYR A 160 8.55 15.59 -2.83
N LEU A 161 7.66 15.93 -1.90
CA LEU A 161 6.57 16.90 -2.12
C LEU A 161 6.89 18.33 -1.68
N GLY A 162 7.90 18.53 -0.81
CA GLY A 162 8.14 19.84 -0.17
C GLY A 162 7.05 20.25 0.82
N CYS A 163 6.41 19.28 1.48
CA CYS A 163 5.26 19.48 2.37
C CYS A 163 5.61 19.35 3.87
N LYS A 164 4.64 19.66 4.73
CA LYS A 164 4.69 19.41 6.18
C LYS A 164 3.97 18.09 6.51
N GLY A 165 4.13 17.60 7.73
CA GLY A 165 3.47 16.36 8.13
C GLY A 165 3.99 15.81 9.46
N LYS A 166 3.24 14.86 10.03
CA LYS A 166 3.61 14.13 11.25
C LYS A 166 3.44 12.63 11.08
N CYS A 167 4.18 11.88 11.87
CA CYS A 167 4.01 10.44 11.96
C CYS A 167 2.86 10.13 12.93
N VAL A 168 1.84 9.41 12.47
CA VAL A 168 0.76 8.89 13.30
C VAL A 168 0.75 7.38 13.19
N ARG A 169 1.04 6.72 14.30
CA ARG A 169 1.19 5.26 14.35
C ARG A 169 -0.16 4.55 14.16
N VAL A 170 -0.08 3.30 13.68
CA VAL A 170 -1.25 2.44 13.48
C VAL A 170 -1.89 2.12 14.84
N PHE A 171 -3.23 2.10 14.87
CA PHE A 171 -4.01 1.64 16.02
C PHE A 171 -4.86 0.44 15.61
N GLY A 172 -4.80 -0.64 16.40
CA GLY A 172 -5.68 -1.80 16.26
C GLY A 172 -6.74 -1.84 17.36
N ASP A 173 -8.02 -1.96 17.01
CA ASP A 173 -9.12 -2.16 17.99
C ASP A 173 -9.18 -3.60 18.47
N MET A 174 -8.12 -4.06 19.13
CA MET A 174 -8.10 -5.38 19.71
C MET A 174 -8.33 -5.30 21.21
N LYS A 175 -9.23 -6.14 21.70
CA LYS A 175 -9.40 -6.34 23.13
C LYS A 175 -8.13 -7.00 23.65
N VAL A 176 -7.37 -6.24 24.44
CA VAL A 176 -6.19 -6.73 25.15
C VAL A 176 -6.61 -7.91 26.03
N CYS A 177 -6.31 -9.12 25.58
CA CYS A 177 -6.50 -10.34 26.35
C CYS A 177 -5.11 -10.93 26.60
N ARG A 178 -4.68 -10.94 27.86
CA ARG A 178 -3.41 -11.57 28.23
C ARG A 178 -3.48 -13.06 27.92
N LYS A 179 -2.61 -13.52 27.04
CA LYS A 179 -2.37 -14.95 26.87
C LYS A 179 -1.38 -15.40 27.95
N PRO A 180 -1.71 -16.39 28.79
CA PRO A 180 -0.68 -17.06 29.57
C PRO A 180 0.28 -17.75 28.60
N VAL A 181 1.60 -17.65 28.85
CA VAL A 181 2.59 -18.42 28.11
C VAL A 181 2.21 -19.89 28.27
N ARG A 182 1.92 -20.56 27.15
CA ARG A 182 1.53 -21.97 27.16
C ARG A 182 2.79 -22.80 27.26
N GLU A 183 2.84 -23.74 28.19
CA GLU A 183 3.78 -24.87 28.14
C GLU A 183 3.33 -25.80 27.00
N ARG A 184 3.65 -25.43 25.76
CA ARG A 184 3.44 -26.30 24.59
C ARG A 184 4.74 -27.04 24.29
N LYS A 185 4.61 -28.27 23.79
CA LYS A 185 5.75 -29.03 23.25
C LYS A 185 6.33 -28.39 21.98
N SER A 186 5.48 -27.79 21.14
CA SER A 186 5.86 -27.12 19.88
C SER A 186 5.47 -25.63 19.90
N ILE A 187 6.35 -24.78 19.39
CA ILE A 187 6.10 -23.34 19.22
C ILE A 187 5.37 -23.09 17.91
N VAL A 188 4.25 -22.35 17.97
CA VAL A 188 3.49 -21.97 16.79
C VAL A 188 3.87 -20.55 16.35
N ILE A 189 4.53 -20.43 15.20
CA ILE A 189 4.88 -19.16 14.56
C ILE A 189 3.70 -18.70 13.69
N GLY A 190 3.34 -17.43 13.77
CA GLY A 190 2.36 -16.79 12.89
C GLY A 190 2.99 -15.80 11.94
N THR A 191 2.55 -15.77 10.69
CA THR A 191 2.78 -14.64 9.78
C THR A 191 1.46 -14.21 9.16
N ALA A 192 1.23 -12.90 9.05
CA ALA A 192 -0.07 -12.34 8.67
C ALA A 192 0.06 -11.21 7.64
N GLY A 193 -0.75 -11.29 6.59
CA GLY A 193 -0.84 -10.33 5.49
C GLY A 193 -1.08 -11.02 4.15
N ILE A 194 -1.55 -10.27 3.14
CA ILE A 194 -1.69 -10.78 1.77
C ILE A 194 -0.39 -11.49 1.33
N VAL A 195 -0.51 -12.68 0.74
CA VAL A 195 0.63 -13.49 0.31
C VAL A 195 1.10 -12.99 -1.04
N CYS A 196 2.11 -12.14 -1.01
CA CYS A 196 2.73 -11.50 -2.17
C CYS A 196 4.21 -11.23 -1.92
N ARG A 197 4.99 -11.05 -2.99
CA ARG A 197 6.46 -10.98 -2.93
C ARG A 197 7.00 -9.98 -1.91
N TYR A 198 6.43 -8.77 -1.85
CA TYR A 198 6.92 -7.73 -0.94
C TYR A 198 6.65 -8.04 0.55
N LYS A 199 5.77 -9.01 0.86
CA LYS A 199 5.54 -9.53 2.21
C LYS A 199 6.47 -10.71 2.56
N ASN A 200 7.17 -11.26 1.57
CA ASN A 200 8.34 -12.13 1.75
C ASN A 200 8.07 -13.43 2.54
N GLN A 201 6.85 -13.95 2.50
CA GLN A 201 6.47 -15.14 3.29
C GLN A 201 7.26 -16.40 2.91
N LEU A 202 7.72 -16.52 1.66
CA LEU A 202 8.57 -17.63 1.23
C LEU A 202 9.89 -17.68 2.02
N GLU A 203 10.51 -16.53 2.29
CA GLU A 203 11.73 -16.48 3.09
C GLU A 203 11.46 -16.82 4.57
N VAL A 204 10.25 -16.52 5.08
CA VAL A 204 9.81 -16.99 6.40
C VAL A 204 9.63 -18.51 6.42
N ILE A 205 9.03 -19.10 5.38
CA ILE A 205 8.87 -20.56 5.22
C ILE A 205 10.24 -21.25 5.25
N LYS A 206 11.18 -20.78 4.42
CA LYS A 206 12.57 -21.28 4.38
C LYS A 206 13.30 -21.14 5.71
N ALA A 207 13.09 -20.01 6.41
CA ALA A 207 13.69 -19.79 7.72
C ALA A 207 13.19 -20.78 8.76
N VAL A 208 11.88 -21.08 8.76
CA VAL A 208 11.29 -22.06 9.66
C VAL A 208 11.76 -23.48 9.35
N GLU A 209 11.79 -23.88 8.07
CA GLU A 209 12.36 -25.15 7.64
C GLU A 209 13.79 -25.34 8.16
N HIS A 210 14.66 -24.35 7.94
CA HIS A 210 16.06 -24.43 8.34
C HIS A 210 16.24 -24.63 9.86
N GLU A 211 15.36 -24.06 10.68
CA GLU A 211 15.40 -24.26 12.14
C GLU A 211 14.75 -25.59 12.56
N ILE A 212 13.74 -26.09 11.83
CA ILE A 212 13.21 -27.45 12.01
C ILE A 212 14.29 -28.50 11.74
N ASP A 213 15.07 -28.33 10.67
CA ASP A 213 16.17 -29.22 10.30
C ASP A 213 17.29 -29.25 11.36
N LYS A 214 17.41 -28.19 12.15
CA LYS A 214 18.32 -28.10 13.32
C LYS A 214 17.72 -28.70 14.60
N GLY A 215 16.50 -29.20 14.55
CA GLY A 215 15.83 -29.87 15.66
C GLY A 215 14.85 -29.01 16.47
N ALA A 216 14.56 -27.77 16.05
CA ALA A 216 13.56 -26.95 16.73
C ALA A 216 12.14 -27.48 16.45
N ASP A 217 11.31 -27.66 17.49
CA ASP A 217 9.93 -28.12 17.32
C ASP A 217 8.99 -26.94 16.97
N LEU A 218 8.99 -26.54 15.70
CA LEU A 218 8.25 -25.38 15.18
C LEU A 218 7.07 -25.77 14.28
N GLN A 219 6.04 -24.93 14.30
CA GLN A 219 4.96 -24.89 13.31
C GLN A 219 4.81 -23.48 12.75
N LEU A 220 4.35 -23.34 11.51
CA LEU A 220 4.08 -22.04 10.88
C LEU A 220 2.64 -21.95 10.38
N MET A 221 1.95 -20.89 10.78
CA MET A 221 0.63 -20.51 10.28
C MET A 221 0.75 -19.24 9.44
N VAL A 222 0.41 -19.33 8.15
CA VAL A 222 0.42 -18.22 7.19
C VAL A 222 -1.02 -17.75 6.94
N ALA A 223 -1.39 -16.58 7.46
CA ALA A 223 -2.72 -15.99 7.29
C ALA A 223 -2.70 -14.85 6.27
N GLY A 224 -3.67 -14.86 5.34
CA GLY A 224 -3.85 -13.85 4.30
C GLY A 224 -4.25 -14.44 2.96
N GLU A 225 -4.86 -13.62 2.11
CA GLU A 225 -5.22 -14.00 0.74
C GLU A 225 -3.99 -14.53 -0.01
N ASN A 226 -4.11 -15.71 -0.60
CA ASN A 226 -2.99 -16.47 -1.17
C ASN A 226 -3.30 -17.10 -2.54
N ASN A 227 -4.38 -16.65 -3.18
CA ASN A 227 -4.71 -16.91 -4.58
C ASN A 227 -3.89 -16.01 -5.51
N SER A 228 -2.56 -16.13 -5.43
CA SER A 228 -1.61 -15.43 -6.29
C SER A 228 -0.54 -16.40 -6.79
N PRO A 229 0.17 -16.10 -7.89
CA PRO A 229 1.31 -16.90 -8.34
C PRO A 229 2.38 -17.08 -7.25
N TYR A 230 2.59 -16.06 -6.41
CA TYR A 230 3.48 -16.14 -5.26
C TYR A 230 2.96 -17.06 -4.14
N GLY A 231 1.64 -17.08 -3.93
CA GLY A 231 1.01 -18.03 -3.02
C GLY A 231 1.16 -19.48 -3.51
N GLU A 232 1.09 -19.70 -4.83
CA GLU A 232 1.35 -20.99 -5.45
C GLU A 232 2.81 -21.41 -5.32
N GLU A 233 3.75 -20.50 -5.55
CA GLU A 233 5.18 -20.68 -5.28
C GLU A 233 5.43 -21.14 -3.84
N CYS A 234 4.80 -20.49 -2.86
CA CYS A 234 4.88 -20.89 -1.45
C CYS A 234 4.34 -22.33 -1.22
N ARG A 235 3.19 -22.69 -1.83
CA ARG A 235 2.60 -24.03 -1.66
C ARG A 235 3.46 -25.11 -2.29
N ASN A 236 3.98 -24.87 -3.49
CA ASN A 236 4.86 -25.81 -4.18
C ASN A 236 6.13 -26.05 -3.36
N TYR A 237 6.74 -24.98 -2.83
CA TYR A 237 7.89 -25.10 -1.94
C TYR A 237 7.59 -26.00 -0.72
N ILE A 238 6.46 -25.77 -0.03
CA ILE A 238 6.04 -26.57 1.14
C ILE A 238 5.90 -28.06 0.77
N VAL A 239 5.30 -28.36 -0.39
CA VAL A 239 5.10 -29.75 -0.84
C VAL A 239 6.41 -30.41 -1.25
N GLU A 240 7.25 -29.71 -2.02
CA GLU A 240 8.53 -30.20 -2.50
C GLU A 240 9.50 -30.53 -1.37
N HIS A 241 9.42 -29.80 -0.25
CA HIS A 241 10.27 -29.99 0.93
C HIS A 241 9.61 -30.83 2.04
N GLY A 242 8.41 -31.39 1.82
CA GLY A 242 7.75 -32.27 2.79
C GLY A 242 7.27 -31.57 4.08
N LEU A 243 6.95 -30.27 4.01
CA LEU A 243 6.65 -29.42 5.17
C LEU A 243 5.14 -29.34 5.52
N GLN A 244 4.29 -30.12 4.86
CA GLN A 244 2.82 -30.03 4.97
C GLN A 244 2.28 -30.23 6.41
N ASP A 245 2.97 -31.02 7.23
CA ASP A 245 2.59 -31.31 8.62
C ASP A 245 3.01 -30.20 9.60
N ARG A 246 3.84 -29.25 9.14
CA ARG A 246 4.41 -28.18 9.96
C ARG A 246 3.96 -26.79 9.52
N ILE A 247 3.68 -26.60 8.23
CA ILE A 247 3.40 -25.29 7.63
C ILE A 247 2.02 -25.27 6.99
N HIS A 248 1.17 -24.37 7.46
CA HIS A 248 -0.23 -24.26 7.04
C HIS A 248 -0.55 -22.89 6.48
N MET A 249 -0.94 -22.85 5.21
CA MET A 249 -1.48 -21.65 4.56
C MET A 249 -2.99 -21.58 4.76
N LEU A 250 -3.46 -20.64 5.58
CA LEU A 250 -4.84 -20.58 6.06
C LEU A 250 -5.79 -19.80 5.13
N GLY A 251 -5.24 -19.04 4.18
CA GLY A 251 -6.01 -18.12 3.36
C GLY A 251 -6.45 -16.87 4.15
N PHE A 252 -7.38 -16.11 3.58
CA PHE A 252 -7.91 -14.90 4.19
C PHE A 252 -8.75 -15.21 5.45
N LEU A 253 -8.50 -14.48 6.53
CA LEU A 253 -9.22 -14.61 7.81
C LEU A 253 -9.84 -13.26 8.21
N ASP A 254 -11.13 -13.24 8.54
CA ASP A 254 -11.79 -12.04 9.09
C ASP A 254 -11.52 -11.86 10.61
N ASP A 255 -11.31 -12.95 11.35
CA ASP A 255 -11.06 -12.94 12.80
C ASP A 255 -9.57 -13.09 13.13
N MET A 256 -8.85 -11.97 13.07
CA MET A 256 -7.43 -11.90 13.40
C MET A 256 -7.15 -12.12 14.88
N THR A 257 -8.08 -11.81 15.79
CA THR A 257 -7.91 -12.06 17.22
C THR A 257 -7.82 -13.55 17.51
N SER A 258 -8.65 -14.38 16.86
CA SER A 258 -8.57 -15.85 16.98
C SER A 258 -7.28 -16.41 16.39
N PHE A 259 -6.81 -15.89 15.25
CA PHE A 259 -5.53 -16.25 14.68
C PHE A 259 -4.37 -15.95 15.64
N LEU A 260 -4.27 -14.71 16.12
CA LEU A 260 -3.22 -14.28 17.05
C LEU A 260 -3.29 -15.05 18.38
N GLY A 261 -4.49 -15.42 18.84
CA GLY A 261 -4.68 -16.28 20.01
C GLY A 261 -4.14 -17.71 19.85
N LYS A 262 -3.85 -18.17 18.64
CA LYS A 262 -3.32 -19.52 18.37
C LYS A 262 -1.80 -19.59 18.25
N ILE A 263 -1.15 -18.47 17.93
CA ILE A 263 0.30 -18.37 17.73
C ILE A 263 1.02 -17.98 19.03
N ASP A 264 2.30 -18.30 19.11
CA ASP A 264 3.19 -18.05 20.24
C ASP A 264 4.24 -16.95 19.93
N VAL A 265 4.48 -16.65 18.66
CA VAL A 265 5.29 -15.52 18.16
C VAL A 265 4.80 -15.09 16.79
N LEU A 266 4.82 -13.78 16.50
CA LEU A 266 4.56 -13.24 15.17
C LEU A 266 5.88 -12.99 14.43
N VAL A 267 6.00 -13.48 13.19
CA VAL A 267 7.08 -13.14 12.25
C VAL A 267 6.54 -12.24 11.14
N CYS A 268 7.07 -11.01 11.08
CA CYS A 268 6.86 -10.07 9.96
C CYS A 268 8.10 -10.04 9.05
N GLY A 269 8.03 -10.80 7.95
CA GLY A 269 9.12 -10.98 6.98
C GLY A 269 9.27 -9.87 5.93
N SER A 270 8.38 -8.88 5.92
CA SER A 270 8.13 -7.99 4.78
C SER A 270 9.35 -7.20 4.29
N ARG A 271 9.50 -7.06 2.97
CA ARG A 271 10.50 -6.20 2.31
C ARG A 271 10.05 -4.75 2.15
N ARG A 272 8.73 -4.52 2.05
CA ARG A 272 8.16 -3.19 1.83
C ARG A 272 6.88 -3.00 2.61
N GLU A 273 6.96 -2.20 3.67
CA GLU A 273 5.85 -1.69 4.46
C GLU A 273 6.25 -0.33 5.03
N SER A 274 5.30 0.48 5.47
CA SER A 274 5.62 1.68 6.24
C SER A 274 5.71 1.34 7.74
N PHE A 275 4.61 0.91 8.36
CA PHE A 275 4.64 0.16 9.62
C PHE A 275 3.62 -1.00 9.61
N PRO A 276 4.02 -2.26 9.85
CA PRO A 276 3.10 -3.39 9.77
C PRO A 276 2.01 -3.38 10.85
N ALA A 277 0.74 -3.33 10.44
CA ALA A 277 -0.40 -3.41 11.36
C ALA A 277 -0.43 -4.71 12.18
N SER A 278 0.01 -5.82 11.59
CA SER A 278 0.06 -7.12 12.26
C SER A 278 1.00 -7.13 13.47
N ILE A 279 2.10 -6.36 13.43
CA ILE A 279 2.98 -6.16 14.59
C ILE A 279 2.22 -5.48 15.72
N VAL A 280 1.51 -4.39 15.42
CA VAL A 280 0.74 -3.64 16.43
C VAL A 280 -0.36 -4.51 17.04
N GLU A 281 -1.04 -5.29 16.21
CA GLU A 281 -2.06 -6.25 16.65
C GLU A 281 -1.44 -7.29 17.59
N ALA A 282 -0.32 -7.91 17.23
CA ALA A 282 0.38 -8.88 18.09
C ALA A 282 0.85 -8.25 19.41
N MET A 283 1.42 -7.04 19.37
CA MET A 283 1.86 -6.34 20.58
C MET A 283 0.69 -6.03 21.53
N SER A 284 -0.50 -5.71 20.99
CA SER A 284 -1.68 -5.50 21.82
C SER A 284 -2.13 -6.74 22.61
N LEU A 285 -1.69 -7.93 22.19
CA LEU A 285 -1.92 -9.21 22.85
C LEU A 285 -0.68 -9.73 23.58
N ASN A 286 0.39 -8.92 23.67
CA ASN A 286 1.66 -9.27 24.30
C ASN A 286 2.28 -10.54 23.67
N ILE A 287 2.21 -10.63 22.33
CA ILE A 287 2.80 -11.69 21.53
C ILE A 287 4.18 -11.21 21.05
N PRO A 288 5.26 -11.98 21.31
CA PRO A 288 6.60 -11.66 20.86
C PRO A 288 6.67 -11.38 19.36
N ILE A 289 7.54 -10.44 18.99
CA ILE A 289 7.72 -10.01 17.60
C ILE A 289 9.10 -10.41 17.09
N ILE A 290 9.11 -11.10 15.96
CA ILE A 290 10.27 -11.26 15.08
C ILE A 290 10.00 -10.45 13.81
N SER A 291 10.93 -9.63 13.35
CA SER A 291 10.72 -8.85 12.12
C SER A 291 12.00 -8.55 11.37
N THR A 292 11.89 -8.39 10.05
CA THR A 292 12.91 -7.73 9.24
C THR A 292 13.00 -6.24 9.59
N PRO A 293 14.10 -5.54 9.26
CA PRO A 293 14.26 -4.12 9.59
C PRO A 293 13.52 -3.21 8.58
N VAL A 294 12.25 -3.50 8.28
CA VAL A 294 11.47 -2.77 7.27
C VAL A 294 11.02 -1.40 7.79
N ALA A 295 11.48 -0.33 7.13
CA ALA A 295 11.06 1.06 7.32
C ALA A 295 10.86 1.50 8.78
N GLY A 296 9.60 1.63 9.23
CA GLY A 296 9.28 2.12 10.56
C GLY A 296 9.56 1.14 11.70
N VAL A 297 9.76 -0.15 11.41
CA VAL A 297 10.03 -1.17 12.43
C VAL A 297 11.25 -0.82 13.28
N PRO A 298 12.46 -0.57 12.72
CA PRO A 298 13.64 -0.23 13.51
C PRO A 298 13.58 1.15 14.19
N GLU A 299 12.60 2.00 13.89
CA GLU A 299 12.38 3.25 14.63
C GLU A 299 11.94 2.95 16.08
N ILE A 300 11.09 1.93 16.23
CA ILE A 300 10.37 1.62 17.48
C ILE A 300 10.86 0.32 18.14
N LEU A 301 11.08 -0.72 17.34
CA LEU A 301 11.56 -2.01 17.80
C LEU A 301 13.09 -2.05 17.77
N LYS A 302 13.69 -2.67 18.78
CA LYS A 302 15.13 -2.78 19.02
C LYS A 302 15.44 -4.24 19.34
N ASP A 303 16.36 -4.82 18.58
CA ASP A 303 16.76 -6.22 18.70
C ASP A 303 17.23 -6.56 20.12
N GLY A 304 16.72 -7.67 20.67
CA GLY A 304 17.03 -8.14 22.02
C GLY A 304 16.49 -7.27 23.16
N VAL A 305 15.77 -6.17 22.85
CA VAL A 305 15.21 -5.27 23.86
C VAL A 305 13.70 -5.42 23.95
N ASN A 306 12.99 -5.27 22.83
CA ASN A 306 11.52 -5.35 22.78
C ASN A 306 11.02 -6.11 21.53
N ALA A 307 11.92 -6.74 20.78
CA ALA A 307 11.67 -7.61 19.63
C ALA A 307 12.95 -8.36 19.25
N TYR A 308 12.84 -9.28 18.30
CA TYR A 308 13.99 -9.91 17.62
C TYR A 308 14.02 -9.42 16.18
N LEU A 309 15.05 -8.64 15.81
CA LEU A 309 15.18 -8.12 14.45
C LEU A 309 16.18 -8.96 13.66
N ALA A 310 15.77 -9.39 12.47
CA ALA A 310 16.69 -9.97 11.50
C ALA A 310 17.66 -8.90 10.98
N GLU A 311 18.86 -9.30 10.59
CA GLU A 311 19.86 -8.38 10.02
C GLU A 311 19.44 -7.87 8.63
N ASP A 312 18.73 -8.70 7.86
CA ASP A 312 18.23 -8.38 6.52
C ASP A 312 16.89 -9.08 6.23
N PHE A 313 16.56 -9.25 4.94
CA PHE A 313 15.32 -9.84 4.45
C PHE A 313 15.45 -11.32 4.01
N ALA A 314 16.61 -11.94 4.18
CA ALA A 314 16.87 -13.30 3.75
C ALA A 314 16.40 -14.33 4.78
N ALA A 315 16.08 -15.54 4.31
CA ALA A 315 15.71 -16.66 5.16
C ALA A 315 16.75 -16.97 6.25
N SER A 316 18.05 -16.83 5.96
CA SER A 316 19.13 -17.05 6.94
C SER A 316 19.07 -16.08 8.12
N ALA A 317 18.86 -14.79 7.86
CA ALA A 317 18.78 -13.78 8.91
C ALA A 317 17.49 -13.90 9.74
N LEU A 318 16.37 -14.23 9.07
CA LEU A 318 15.11 -14.56 9.74
C LEU A 318 15.25 -15.82 10.62
N GLY A 319 15.95 -16.85 10.13
CA GLY A 319 16.23 -18.07 10.89
C GLY A 319 17.08 -17.81 12.14
N GLU A 320 18.08 -16.93 12.03
CA GLU A 320 18.86 -16.50 13.20
C GLU A 320 17.99 -15.78 14.24
N ALA A 321 17.11 -14.87 13.82
CA ALA A 321 16.19 -14.20 14.74
C ALA A 321 15.19 -15.17 15.39
N ILE A 322 14.68 -16.17 14.64
CA ILE A 322 13.85 -17.26 15.17
C ILE A 322 14.62 -18.07 16.21
N ARG A 323 15.89 -18.40 15.94
CA ARG A 323 16.73 -19.16 16.88
C ARG A 323 16.98 -18.41 18.18
N ARG A 324 17.27 -17.11 18.12
CA ARG A 324 17.42 -16.27 19.32
C ARG A 324 16.14 -16.25 20.15
N PHE A 325 14.99 -16.07 19.49
CA PHE A 325 13.69 -16.17 20.16
C PHE A 325 13.47 -17.53 20.81
N TYR A 326 13.71 -18.63 20.08
CA TYR A 326 13.53 -20.00 20.57
C TYR A 326 14.39 -20.25 21.81
N HIS A 327 15.66 -19.85 21.76
CA HIS A 327 16.59 -19.96 22.88
C HIS A 327 16.11 -19.18 24.11
N ASP A 328 15.66 -17.94 23.96
CA ASP A 328 15.18 -17.13 25.08
C ASP A 328 13.81 -17.59 25.62
N TYR A 329 12.99 -18.21 24.77
CA TYR A 329 11.77 -18.90 25.18
C TYR A 329 12.09 -20.11 26.07
N GLU A 330 13.01 -21.00 25.66
CA GLU A 330 13.42 -22.17 26.44
C GLU A 330 14.11 -21.80 27.76
N ASN A 331 14.85 -20.69 27.79
CA ASN A 331 15.60 -20.24 28.97
C ASN A 331 14.82 -19.26 29.86
N ALA A 332 13.51 -19.10 29.64
CA ALA A 332 12.62 -18.21 30.40
C ALA A 332 13.07 -16.72 30.45
N LYS A 333 13.79 -16.25 29.41
CA LYS A 333 14.29 -14.87 29.29
C LYS A 333 13.32 -13.94 28.54
N LEU A 334 12.32 -14.51 27.88
CA LEU A 334 11.35 -13.78 27.06
C LEU A 334 10.54 -12.70 27.83
N TRP A 335 10.33 -12.88 29.13
CA TRP A 335 9.49 -11.99 29.93
C TRP A 335 9.98 -10.54 30.00
N ASP A 336 11.30 -10.33 30.07
CA ASP A 336 11.88 -8.98 30.10
C ASP A 336 11.69 -8.25 28.76
N ILE A 337 11.81 -8.98 27.65
CA ILE A 337 11.55 -8.46 26.29
C ILE A 337 10.07 -8.07 26.15
N LEU A 338 9.16 -8.94 26.62
CA LEU A 338 7.72 -8.68 26.58
C LEU A 338 7.29 -7.48 27.44
N ASP A 339 7.88 -7.29 28.62
CA ASP A 339 7.56 -6.12 29.45
C ASP A 339 7.98 -4.81 28.76
N LYS A 340 9.15 -4.80 28.11
CA LYS A 340 9.63 -3.65 27.33
C LYS A 340 8.81 -3.43 26.06
N GLU A 341 8.40 -4.50 25.40
CA GLU A 341 7.46 -4.47 24.26
C GLU A 341 6.13 -3.84 24.67
N LYS A 342 5.55 -4.27 25.80
CA LYS A 342 4.31 -3.70 26.33
C LYS A 342 4.41 -2.20 26.60
N ARG A 343 5.49 -1.74 27.25
CA ARG A 343 5.73 -0.30 27.46
C ARG A 343 5.89 0.46 26.15
N THR A 344 6.50 -0.18 25.15
CA THR A 344 6.62 0.37 23.79
C THR A 344 5.24 0.51 23.14
N TYR A 345 4.39 -0.52 23.26
CA TYR A 345 3.00 -0.47 22.81
C TYR A 345 2.21 0.67 23.46
N GLU A 346 2.23 0.74 24.79
CA GLU A 346 1.54 1.78 25.55
C GLU A 346 1.97 3.20 25.13
N LYS A 347 3.27 3.38 24.89
CA LYS A 347 3.86 4.66 24.50
C LYS A 347 3.49 5.08 23.07
N PHE A 348 3.46 4.17 22.10
CA PHE A 348 3.37 4.54 20.68
C PHE A 348 2.08 4.14 19.98
N PHE A 349 1.42 3.06 20.41
CA PHE A 349 0.34 2.41 19.66
C PHE A 349 -0.98 2.29 20.44
N SER A 350 -0.98 2.59 21.74
CA SER A 350 -2.22 2.63 22.53
C SER A 350 -3.21 3.64 21.95
N GLY A 351 -4.51 3.39 22.15
CA GLY A 351 -5.55 4.32 21.70
C GLY A 351 -5.38 5.73 22.28
N GLU A 352 -4.87 5.85 23.50
CA GLU A 352 -4.54 7.15 24.11
C GLU A 352 -3.37 7.84 23.42
N SER A 353 -2.29 7.11 23.12
CA SER A 353 -1.12 7.65 22.42
C SER A 353 -1.45 8.08 21.00
N VAL A 354 -2.10 7.20 20.23
CA VAL A 354 -2.46 7.51 18.82
C VAL A 354 -3.46 8.66 18.77
N LYS A 355 -4.39 8.75 19.72
CA LYS A 355 -5.28 9.90 19.84
C LYS A 355 -4.51 11.20 20.12
N ALA A 356 -3.52 11.19 21.02
CA ALA A 356 -2.69 12.37 21.26
C ALA A 356 -1.90 12.78 20.00
N GLN A 357 -1.37 11.80 19.25
CA GLN A 357 -0.71 12.05 17.97
C GLN A 357 -1.67 12.68 16.93
N LEU A 358 -2.93 12.23 16.87
CA LEU A 358 -3.96 12.79 15.98
C LEU A 358 -4.39 14.22 16.36
N GLU A 359 -4.57 14.51 17.65
CA GLU A 359 -4.86 15.89 18.09
C GLU A 359 -3.71 16.83 17.74
N ASP A 360 -2.47 16.40 17.96
CA ASP A 360 -1.25 17.14 17.61
C ASP A 360 -1.06 17.30 16.09
N LEU A 361 -1.47 16.31 15.30
CA LEU A 361 -1.57 16.37 13.84
C LEU A 361 -2.55 17.45 13.40
N TYR A 362 -3.77 17.47 13.94
CA TYR A 362 -4.82 18.40 13.55
C TYR A 362 -4.61 19.82 14.07
N ALA A 363 -3.89 20.00 15.17
CA ALA A 363 -3.46 21.31 15.64
C ALA A 363 -2.43 21.89 14.66
N ASP A 364 -1.34 21.14 14.40
CA ASP A 364 -0.28 21.62 13.51
C ASP A 364 -0.74 21.78 12.06
N ALA A 365 -1.58 20.88 11.54
CA ALA A 365 -2.15 21.02 10.21
C ALA A 365 -3.02 22.28 10.06
N ALA A 366 -3.75 22.69 11.11
CA ALA A 366 -4.55 23.89 11.10
C ALA A 366 -3.69 25.17 11.23
N ASP A 367 -2.70 25.16 12.12
CA ASP A 367 -1.82 26.31 12.36
C ASP A 367 -0.84 26.55 11.20
N SER A 368 -0.45 25.48 10.51
CA SER A 368 0.52 25.52 9.41
C SER A 368 -0.13 25.60 8.02
N PHE A 369 -1.46 25.67 7.96
CA PHE A 369 -2.21 25.68 6.71
C PHE A 369 -1.94 26.96 5.93
N GLU A 370 -1.38 26.78 4.75
CA GLU A 370 -1.21 27.81 3.73
C GLU A 370 -1.80 27.24 2.43
N ILE A 371 -2.26 28.08 1.51
CA ILE A 371 -2.62 27.64 0.17
C ILE A 371 -1.37 27.85 -0.71
N LYS A 372 -0.72 26.76 -1.12
CA LYS A 372 0.44 26.77 -2.02
C LYS A 372 0.05 26.38 -3.43
N GLY A 373 0.38 27.26 -4.35
CA GLY A 373 0.07 27.16 -5.77
C GLY A 373 -1.33 27.67 -6.11
N ASP A 374 -1.46 28.09 -7.36
CA ASP A 374 -2.71 28.64 -7.88
C ASP A 374 -3.65 27.50 -8.29
N LEU A 375 -4.96 27.66 -8.04
CA LEU A 375 -5.96 26.78 -8.64
C LEU A 375 -5.94 26.90 -10.16
N ASP A 376 -5.48 28.03 -10.70
CA ASP A 376 -5.31 28.21 -12.14
C ASP A 376 -4.30 27.21 -12.73
N ASP A 377 -3.17 26.94 -12.06
CA ASP A 377 -2.20 25.94 -12.51
C ASP A 377 -2.82 24.53 -12.52
N TRP A 378 -3.65 24.22 -11.52
CA TRP A 378 -4.38 22.96 -11.46
C TRP A 378 -5.39 22.84 -12.59
N ASN A 379 -6.19 23.88 -12.81
CA ASN A 379 -7.21 23.90 -13.85
C ASN A 379 -6.58 23.74 -15.25
N VAL A 380 -5.44 24.40 -15.51
CA VAL A 380 -4.67 24.22 -16.75
C VAL A 380 -4.17 22.78 -16.89
N LEU A 381 -3.68 22.16 -15.80
CA LEU A 381 -3.25 20.77 -15.81
C LEU A 381 -4.42 19.81 -16.11
N GLU A 382 -5.57 20.02 -15.48
CA GLU A 382 -6.78 19.23 -15.70
C GLU A 382 -7.31 19.39 -17.13
N GLU A 383 -7.32 20.62 -17.67
CA GLU A 383 -7.73 20.90 -19.05
C GLU A 383 -6.84 20.14 -20.05
N GLN A 384 -5.52 20.18 -19.87
CA GLN A 384 -4.58 19.45 -20.74
C GLN A 384 -4.83 17.94 -20.72
N VAL A 385 -5.06 17.36 -19.53
CA VAL A 385 -5.34 15.93 -19.38
C VAL A 385 -6.72 15.57 -19.93
N THR A 386 -7.70 16.45 -19.80
CA THR A 386 -9.06 16.28 -20.35
C THR A 386 -9.04 16.33 -21.88
N GLN A 387 -8.29 17.24 -22.48
CA GLN A 387 -8.12 17.29 -23.95
C GLN A 387 -7.42 16.02 -24.49
N MET A 388 -6.47 15.45 -23.73
CA MET A 388 -5.93 14.14 -24.07
C MET A 388 -7.00 13.04 -24.04
N ALA A 389 -7.94 13.10 -23.11
CA ALA A 389 -9.02 12.14 -22.95
C ALA A 389 -10.07 12.22 -24.08
N GLU A 390 -10.40 13.43 -24.57
CA GLU A 390 -11.33 13.63 -25.69
C GLU A 390 -10.92 12.83 -26.94
N ASN A 391 -9.63 12.84 -27.28
CA ASN A 391 -9.07 12.06 -28.40
C ASN A 391 -9.29 10.53 -28.24
N VAL A 392 -9.46 10.05 -26.99
CA VAL A 392 -9.67 8.64 -26.68
C VAL A 392 -11.16 8.29 -26.71
N THR A 393 -12.03 9.17 -26.24
CA THR A 393 -13.49 8.97 -26.22
C THR A 393 -14.06 8.81 -27.63
N GLU A 394 -13.51 9.53 -28.61
CA GLU A 394 -13.93 9.43 -30.01
C GLU A 394 -13.58 8.07 -30.66
N ALA A 395 -12.70 7.28 -30.05
CA ALA A 395 -12.24 6.01 -30.59
C ALA A 395 -13.18 4.80 -30.35
N GLY A 396 -14.34 5.01 -29.73
CA GLY A 396 -15.35 3.96 -29.52
C GLY A 396 -14.92 2.86 -28.53
N LEU A 397 -14.00 3.17 -27.61
CA LEU A 397 -13.58 2.25 -26.55
C LEU A 397 -14.69 2.04 -25.52
N ASP A 398 -14.75 0.86 -24.91
CA ASP A 398 -15.67 0.64 -23.81
C ASP A 398 -15.30 1.47 -22.57
N GLN A 399 -16.25 1.60 -21.64
CA GLN A 399 -16.10 2.45 -20.47
C GLN A 399 -14.95 2.02 -19.55
N GLU A 400 -14.74 0.72 -19.39
CA GLU A 400 -13.66 0.20 -18.53
C GLU A 400 -12.30 0.50 -19.17
N GLU A 401 -12.17 0.35 -20.48
CA GLU A 401 -10.95 0.72 -21.22
C GLU A 401 -10.65 2.21 -21.12
N GLN A 402 -11.67 3.06 -21.26
CA GLN A 402 -11.53 4.51 -21.09
C GLN A 402 -11.01 4.86 -19.70
N GLU A 403 -11.62 4.33 -18.63
CA GLU A 403 -11.16 4.58 -17.25
C GLU A 403 -9.70 4.17 -17.03
N ASN A 404 -9.32 3.00 -17.56
CA ASN A 404 -7.94 2.52 -17.46
C ASN A 404 -6.95 3.44 -18.19
N ILE A 405 -7.31 3.95 -19.37
CA ILE A 405 -6.51 4.93 -20.11
C ILE A 405 -6.44 6.27 -19.38
N PHE A 406 -7.58 6.81 -18.95
CA PHE A 406 -7.69 8.10 -18.25
C PHE A 406 -6.79 8.15 -17.02
N SER A 407 -6.75 7.05 -16.25
CA SER A 407 -5.88 6.92 -15.08
C SER A 407 -4.37 6.92 -15.39
N ARG A 408 -3.95 6.92 -16.66
CA ARG A 408 -2.54 6.96 -17.09
C ARG A 408 -2.16 8.25 -17.81
N LEU A 409 -3.12 9.12 -18.17
CA LEU A 409 -2.85 10.29 -18.99
C LEU A 409 -1.97 11.32 -18.28
N LEU A 410 -2.21 11.56 -16.98
CA LEU A 410 -1.36 12.45 -16.19
C LEU A 410 0.08 11.95 -16.15
N TYR A 411 0.25 10.67 -15.87
CA TYR A 411 1.56 10.02 -15.85
C TYR A 411 2.26 10.12 -17.20
N LEU A 412 1.57 9.77 -18.29
CA LEU A 412 2.12 9.85 -19.64
C LEU A 412 2.57 11.28 -19.98
N ARG A 413 1.76 12.29 -19.63
CA ARG A 413 2.14 13.70 -19.77
C ARG A 413 3.42 14.02 -18.98
N GLN A 414 3.54 13.54 -17.74
CA GLN A 414 4.72 13.79 -16.89
C GLN A 414 5.99 13.16 -17.48
N ILE A 415 5.89 11.94 -18.00
CA ILE A 415 7.05 11.18 -18.49
C ILE A 415 7.35 11.40 -19.97
N ARG A 416 6.49 12.10 -20.72
CA ARG A 416 6.59 12.25 -22.17
C ARG A 416 7.97 12.67 -22.65
N LYS A 417 8.59 13.65 -21.98
CA LYS A 417 9.91 14.19 -22.33
C LYS A 417 11.04 13.18 -22.09
N CYS A 418 10.82 12.18 -21.23
CA CYS A 418 11.77 11.12 -20.96
C CYS A 418 11.78 10.05 -22.05
N ILE A 419 10.71 9.95 -22.86
CA ILE A 419 10.58 8.92 -23.89
C ILE A 419 11.26 9.41 -25.18
N ILE A 420 12.51 8.99 -25.36
CA ILE A 420 13.32 9.30 -26.56
C ILE A 420 13.48 8.12 -27.52
N ALA A 421 12.98 6.95 -27.13
CA ALA A 421 13.10 5.72 -27.91
C ALA A 421 12.29 5.81 -29.21
N LYS A 422 12.79 5.17 -30.27
CA LYS A 422 12.10 5.07 -31.57
C LYS A 422 11.35 3.76 -31.73
N LYS A 423 11.71 2.77 -30.91
CA LYS A 423 11.11 1.44 -30.91
C LYS A 423 10.78 1.02 -29.50
N CYS A 424 9.78 0.16 -29.35
CA CYS A 424 9.46 -0.36 -28.04
C CYS A 424 8.97 -1.81 -28.04
N TYR A 425 9.15 -2.44 -26.89
CA TYR A 425 8.46 -3.66 -26.51
C TYR A 425 7.38 -3.35 -25.48
N ILE A 426 6.28 -4.08 -25.51
CA ILE A 426 5.26 -4.04 -24.46
C ILE A 426 5.36 -5.34 -23.68
N TRP A 427 5.85 -5.29 -22.45
CA TRP A 427 5.91 -6.47 -21.61
C TRP A 427 4.55 -6.71 -20.97
N GLY A 428 3.96 -7.86 -21.29
CA GLY A 428 2.63 -8.30 -20.93
C GLY A 428 1.70 -8.27 -22.14
N ALA A 429 1.19 -9.43 -22.56
CA ALA A 429 0.21 -9.52 -23.65
C ALA A 429 -1.25 -9.61 -23.15
N GLY A 430 -1.47 -9.24 -21.88
CA GLY A 430 -2.77 -9.27 -21.20
C GLY A 430 -3.61 -8.00 -21.44
N LYS A 431 -4.62 -7.79 -20.58
CA LYS A 431 -5.48 -6.59 -20.61
C LYS A 431 -4.66 -5.30 -20.62
N TRP A 432 -3.75 -5.14 -19.64
CA TRP A 432 -2.93 -3.94 -19.49
C TRP A 432 -1.90 -3.75 -20.61
N GLY A 433 -1.41 -4.83 -21.22
CA GLY A 433 -0.61 -4.78 -22.44
C GLY A 433 -1.35 -4.15 -23.60
N ARG A 434 -2.61 -4.55 -23.82
CA ARG A 434 -3.48 -3.97 -24.86
C ARG A 434 -3.81 -2.50 -24.57
N ILE A 435 -4.08 -2.15 -23.32
CA ILE A 435 -4.24 -0.74 -22.91
C ILE A 435 -2.96 0.06 -23.18
N THR A 436 -1.80 -0.50 -22.87
CA THR A 436 -0.49 0.12 -23.13
C THR A 436 -0.26 0.35 -24.62
N LYS A 437 -0.61 -0.63 -25.47
CA LYS A 437 -0.56 -0.48 -26.93
C LYS A 437 -1.42 0.70 -27.39
N LYS A 438 -2.67 0.80 -26.92
CA LYS A 438 -3.56 1.92 -27.25
C LYS A 438 -2.95 3.26 -26.82
N LEU A 439 -2.42 3.35 -25.60
CA LEU A 439 -1.72 4.56 -25.11
C LEU A 439 -0.56 4.95 -26.03
N ILE A 440 0.26 4.00 -26.46
CA ILE A 440 1.36 4.26 -27.40
C ILE A 440 0.81 4.74 -28.74
N GLN A 441 -0.22 4.09 -29.29
CA GLN A 441 -0.81 4.46 -30.58
C GLN A 441 -1.41 5.87 -30.59
N TYR A 442 -2.11 6.28 -29.53
CA TYR A 442 -2.76 7.59 -29.47
C TYR A 442 -1.79 8.73 -29.15
N PHE A 443 -0.80 8.49 -28.29
CA PHE A 443 -0.01 9.58 -27.69
C PHE A 443 1.48 9.53 -28.00
N LEU A 444 1.96 8.40 -28.52
CA LEU A 444 3.37 8.13 -28.86
C LEU A 444 3.48 7.48 -30.24
N ALA A 445 2.67 7.93 -31.20
CA ALA A 445 2.54 7.32 -32.54
C ALA A 445 3.87 7.30 -33.33
N GLU A 446 4.86 8.11 -32.92
CA GLU A 446 6.20 8.08 -33.48
C GLU A 446 7.04 6.86 -33.07
N ILE A 447 6.58 6.07 -32.08
CA ILE A 447 7.30 4.91 -31.56
C ILE A 447 6.78 3.64 -32.23
N GLN A 448 7.69 2.88 -32.85
CA GLN A 448 7.36 1.59 -33.45
C GLN A 448 7.27 0.50 -32.40
N ILE A 449 6.10 -0.15 -32.26
CA ILE A 449 5.95 -1.34 -31.42
C ILE A 449 6.54 -2.55 -32.15
N ILE A 450 7.58 -3.17 -31.56
CA ILE A 450 8.26 -4.35 -32.13
C ILE A 450 7.46 -5.62 -31.81
N ALA A 451 7.20 -5.86 -30.53
CA ALA A 451 6.56 -7.08 -30.04
C ALA A 451 5.92 -6.88 -28.66
N PHE A 452 4.95 -7.73 -28.35
CA PHE A 452 4.61 -8.03 -26.97
C PHE A 452 5.63 -9.01 -26.38
N VAL A 453 5.87 -8.92 -25.08
CA VAL A 453 6.77 -9.84 -24.35
C VAL A 453 5.94 -10.60 -23.32
N ASP A 454 5.92 -11.93 -23.40
CA ASP A 454 5.14 -12.77 -22.47
C ASP A 454 5.79 -14.16 -22.28
N ASN A 455 5.96 -14.58 -21.02
CA ASN A 455 6.56 -15.87 -20.69
C ASN A 455 5.57 -17.04 -20.77
N ASN A 456 4.27 -16.77 -20.89
CA ASN A 456 3.24 -17.81 -20.89
C ASN A 456 2.45 -17.86 -22.20
N ARG A 457 2.65 -16.90 -23.11
CA ARG A 457 1.94 -16.81 -24.39
C ARG A 457 2.90 -16.75 -25.56
N GLU A 458 2.47 -17.27 -26.70
CA GLU A 458 3.17 -17.23 -27.99
C GLU A 458 2.17 -16.85 -29.09
N GLY A 459 2.69 -16.51 -30.27
CA GLY A 459 1.87 -16.20 -31.46
C GLY A 459 1.74 -14.70 -31.73
N ILE A 460 0.56 -14.27 -32.18
CA ILE A 460 0.29 -12.89 -32.60
C ILE A 460 -0.89 -12.35 -31.79
N VAL A 461 -0.71 -11.20 -31.14
CA VAL A 461 -1.75 -10.48 -30.40
C VAL A 461 -1.99 -9.14 -31.07
N GLU A 462 -3.22 -8.95 -31.57
CA GLU A 462 -3.63 -7.74 -32.28
C GLU A 462 -2.65 -7.27 -33.38
N GLY A 463 -2.16 -8.23 -34.17
CA GLY A 463 -1.23 -7.98 -35.28
C GLY A 463 0.24 -7.80 -34.87
N ILE A 464 0.57 -7.93 -33.58
CA ILE A 464 1.93 -7.78 -33.05
C ILE A 464 2.43 -9.14 -32.55
N PRO A 465 3.66 -9.57 -32.89
CA PRO A 465 4.20 -10.84 -32.41
C PRO A 465 4.37 -10.83 -30.88
N VAL A 466 4.21 -11.99 -30.26
CA VAL A 466 4.53 -12.23 -28.85
C VAL A 466 5.83 -13.02 -28.79
N ILE A 467 6.83 -12.48 -28.10
CA ILE A 467 8.15 -13.09 -27.93
C ILE A 467 8.46 -13.34 -26.46
N ARG A 468 9.47 -14.17 -26.19
CA ARG A 468 10.03 -14.35 -24.85
C ARG A 468 10.92 -13.16 -24.46
N LYS A 469 11.08 -12.92 -23.17
CA LYS A 469 11.88 -11.78 -22.67
C LYS A 469 13.35 -11.85 -23.10
N GLU A 470 13.88 -13.06 -23.26
CA GLU A 470 15.24 -13.34 -23.73
C GLU A 470 15.45 -12.90 -25.18
N GLU A 471 14.40 -12.89 -25.99
CA GLU A 471 14.44 -12.54 -27.42
C GLU A 471 14.42 -11.03 -27.69
N MET A 472 14.20 -10.19 -26.67
CA MET A 472 14.25 -8.73 -26.83
C MET A 472 15.64 -8.28 -27.30
N ASP A 473 15.71 -7.54 -28.40
CA ASP A 473 16.92 -6.85 -28.87
C ASP A 473 16.98 -5.45 -28.23
N ILE A 474 17.63 -5.39 -27.06
CA ILE A 474 17.73 -4.17 -26.25
C ILE A 474 18.89 -3.31 -26.77
N ARG A 475 18.54 -2.18 -27.38
CA ARG A 475 19.46 -1.16 -27.90
C ARG A 475 19.21 0.18 -27.23
N ARG A 476 20.09 1.16 -27.48
CA ARG A 476 19.97 2.52 -26.91
C ARG A 476 18.69 3.24 -27.33
N ASP A 477 18.10 2.91 -28.48
CA ASP A 477 16.88 3.51 -29.02
C ASP A 477 15.61 2.68 -28.74
N THR A 478 15.70 1.66 -27.89
CA THR A 478 14.60 0.77 -27.50
C THR A 478 14.06 1.14 -26.12
N ALA A 479 12.73 1.21 -25.99
CA ALA A 479 12.03 1.27 -24.71
C ALA A 479 11.26 -0.02 -24.40
N VAL A 480 10.98 -0.26 -23.13
CA VAL A 480 10.11 -1.34 -22.65
C VAL A 480 9.02 -0.73 -21.77
N PHE A 481 7.77 -0.91 -22.19
CA PHE A 481 6.59 -0.51 -21.42
C PHE A 481 6.03 -1.71 -20.68
N LEU A 482 5.93 -1.64 -19.34
CA LEU A 482 5.39 -2.72 -18.52
C LEU A 482 3.87 -2.60 -18.40
N GLY A 483 3.16 -3.56 -18.98
CA GLY A 483 1.70 -3.61 -19.08
C GLY A 483 1.08 -4.76 -18.30
N PHE A 484 1.40 -4.92 -17.01
CA PHE A 484 0.81 -5.90 -16.09
C PHE A 484 0.93 -5.42 -14.64
N VAL A 485 0.01 -5.78 -13.74
CA VAL A 485 -0.04 -5.22 -12.37
C VAL A 485 0.93 -5.88 -11.38
N GLN A 486 1.30 -7.14 -11.61
CA GLN A 486 2.10 -7.93 -10.66
C GLN A 486 3.43 -8.36 -11.27
N GLY A 487 4.53 -8.23 -10.50
CA GLY A 487 5.86 -8.65 -10.92
C GLY A 487 6.72 -7.55 -11.54
N HIS A 488 6.35 -6.27 -11.37
CA HIS A 488 7.17 -5.15 -11.87
C HIS A 488 8.60 -5.21 -11.38
N GLU A 489 8.81 -5.51 -10.10
CA GLU A 489 10.15 -5.54 -9.51
C GLU A 489 11.06 -6.55 -10.22
N GLU A 490 10.55 -7.73 -10.58
CA GLU A 490 11.30 -8.75 -11.31
C GLU A 490 11.61 -8.32 -12.74
N ALA A 491 10.63 -7.75 -13.42
CA ALA A 491 10.81 -7.23 -14.77
C ALA A 491 11.81 -6.07 -14.79
N VAL A 492 11.69 -5.12 -13.86
CA VAL A 492 12.63 -4.00 -13.70
C VAL A 492 14.03 -4.53 -13.38
N ASN A 493 14.19 -5.46 -12.44
CA ASN A 493 15.49 -6.03 -12.10
C ASN A 493 16.11 -6.80 -13.29
N TYR A 494 15.31 -7.54 -14.04
CA TYR A 494 15.76 -8.19 -15.28
C TYR A 494 16.26 -7.16 -16.31
N LEU A 495 15.54 -6.06 -16.49
CA LEU A 495 15.89 -5.00 -17.43
C LEU A 495 17.11 -4.20 -16.96
N TYR A 496 17.26 -3.95 -15.67
CA TYR A 496 18.48 -3.37 -15.07
C TYR A 496 19.71 -4.23 -15.38
N GLY A 497 19.59 -5.56 -15.26
CA GLY A 497 20.63 -6.50 -15.67
C GLY A 497 21.01 -6.43 -17.16
N ARG A 498 20.16 -5.80 -17.99
CA ARG A 498 20.38 -5.56 -19.42
C ARG A 498 20.71 -4.09 -19.74
N GLY A 499 21.07 -3.29 -18.74
CA GLY A 499 21.52 -1.90 -18.91
C GLY A 499 20.39 -0.89 -19.16
N MET A 500 19.15 -1.24 -18.84
CA MET A 500 18.00 -0.34 -18.92
C MET A 500 17.76 0.36 -17.58
N GLU A 501 16.99 1.44 -17.59
CA GLU A 501 16.71 2.29 -16.43
C GLU A 501 15.27 2.83 -16.47
N VAL A 502 14.61 2.88 -15.31
CA VAL A 502 13.25 3.41 -15.18
C VAL A 502 13.23 4.91 -15.46
N LEU A 503 12.19 5.36 -16.18
CA LEU A 503 12.03 6.72 -16.73
C LEU A 503 13.14 7.17 -17.69
N LYS A 504 13.93 6.24 -18.23
CA LYS A 504 14.80 6.49 -19.40
C LYS A 504 14.39 5.60 -20.57
N ASN A 505 14.26 4.31 -20.32
CA ASN A 505 13.85 3.32 -21.31
C ASN A 505 12.96 2.21 -20.73
N ILE A 506 12.69 2.20 -19.42
CA ILE A 506 11.64 1.39 -18.80
C ILE A 506 10.51 2.31 -18.34
N PHE A 507 9.27 2.01 -18.72
CA PHE A 507 8.09 2.80 -18.36
C PHE A 507 6.97 1.91 -17.81
N ILE A 508 6.53 2.18 -16.58
CA ILE A 508 5.47 1.41 -15.90
C ILE A 508 4.09 1.92 -16.34
N MET A 509 3.22 1.04 -16.85
CA MET A 509 1.93 1.43 -17.43
C MET A 509 0.71 0.78 -16.76
N ALA A 510 0.89 -0.08 -15.77
CA ALA A 510 -0.20 -0.93 -15.25
C ALA A 510 -0.22 -1.03 -13.73
#